data_AF-A0A2P6QKK2-F1
#
_entry.id   AF-A0A2P6QKK2-F1
#
_cell.length_a   1.000
_cell.length_b   1.000
_cell.length_c   1.000
_cell.angle_alpha   90.00
_cell.angle_beta   90.00
_cell.angle_gamma   90.00
#
_symmetry.space_group_name_H-M   'P 1'
#
loop_
_entity.id
_entity.type
_entity.pdbx_description
1 polymer ?
#
loop_
_entity_poly.entity_id
_entity_poly.type
_entity_poly.pdbx_seq_one_letter_code
_entity_poly.pdbx_strand_id
1 'polypeptide(L)'
;MCRIVRRKIIGKKMTVSFNDKGEPIGKAGKEMQSYIGVLARKKVAISNPTWNDVLMEHKNKIWEGVKLAFLLRPEHKRMVLISAGRKWREFKSHLTTRYILPYRDNPEMIESRPEDYLFINQRDWEIFVKDRLSDTFLELHEKQKKKKKGLK
;
A
#
# COMPACT_ATOMS: atom_id res chain seq x y z
N MET A 1 18.29 -12.29 -0.66
CA MET A 1 17.20 -12.40 0.36
C MET A 1 17.06 -11.08 1.11
N CYS A 2 15.82 -10.56 1.32
CA CYS A 2 15.61 -9.26 1.99
C CYS A 2 16.09 -9.29 3.47
N ARG A 3 16.79 -8.24 3.91
CA ARG A 3 17.36 -8.11 5.27
C ARG A 3 16.35 -8.34 6.40
N ILE A 4 15.10 -7.90 6.19
CA ILE A 4 14.02 -8.06 7.17
C ILE A 4 13.57 -9.52 7.26
N VAL A 5 13.51 -10.23 6.13
CA VAL A 5 13.16 -11.66 6.10
C VAL A 5 14.22 -12.48 6.85
N ARG A 6 15.51 -12.19 6.62
CA ARG A 6 16.60 -12.83 7.36
C ARG A 6 16.51 -12.59 8.88
N ARG A 7 16.20 -11.36 9.31
CA ARG A 7 16.06 -11.03 10.74
C ARG A 7 14.88 -11.73 11.40
N LYS A 8 13.76 -11.87 10.68
CA LYS A 8 12.60 -12.64 11.16
C LYS A 8 12.94 -14.10 11.40
N ILE A 9 13.67 -14.74 10.49
CA ILE A 9 14.12 -16.13 10.64
C ILE A 9 15.01 -16.29 11.87
N ILE A 10 15.86 -15.30 12.15
CA ILE A 10 16.77 -15.30 13.31
C ILE A 10 16.07 -14.82 14.60
N GLY A 11 14.78 -14.43 14.55
CA GLY A 11 14.03 -13.94 15.71
C GLY A 11 14.46 -12.56 16.24
N LYS A 12 15.35 -11.84 15.52
CA LYS A 12 15.89 -10.55 15.99
C LYS A 12 14.95 -9.39 15.63
N LYS A 13 14.29 -8.82 16.64
CA LYS A 13 13.47 -7.62 16.51
C LYS A 13 14.32 -6.34 16.61
N MET A 14 13.97 -5.33 15.83
CA MET A 14 14.60 -4.01 15.92
C MET A 14 13.82 -3.08 16.85
N THR A 15 14.53 -2.41 17.74
CA THR A 15 13.97 -1.30 18.53
C THR A 15 13.75 -0.09 17.62
N VAL A 16 12.58 0.53 17.73
CA VAL A 16 12.20 1.73 16.98
C VAL A 16 11.99 2.86 17.97
N SER A 17 12.67 3.98 17.74
CA SER A 17 12.45 5.22 18.49
C SER A 17 11.32 6.01 17.85
N PHE A 18 10.56 6.73 18.66
CA PHE A 18 9.43 7.56 18.22
C PHE A 18 9.64 9.00 18.67
N ASN A 19 9.17 9.96 17.88
CA ASN A 19 9.08 11.36 18.30
C ASN A 19 7.82 11.60 19.16
N ASP A 20 7.66 12.80 19.69
CA ASP A 20 6.51 13.18 20.55
C ASP A 20 5.15 13.06 19.84
N LYS A 21 5.16 13.03 18.50
CA LYS A 21 3.96 12.84 17.66
C LYS A 21 3.66 11.35 17.41
N GLY A 22 4.44 10.44 17.97
CA GLY A 22 4.31 8.99 17.79
C GLY A 22 4.78 8.49 16.43
N GLU A 23 5.59 9.27 15.71
CA GLU A 23 6.14 8.88 14.41
C GLU A 23 7.51 8.20 14.59
N PRO A 24 7.78 7.12 13.86
CA PRO A 24 9.04 6.40 14.00
C PRO A 24 10.19 7.16 13.35
N ILE A 25 11.27 7.35 14.10
CA ILE A 25 12.46 8.10 13.69
C ILE A 25 13.69 7.20 13.55
N GLY A 26 14.74 7.77 12.94
CA GLY A 26 16.02 7.08 12.72
C GLY A 26 15.96 5.97 11.68
N LYS A 27 17.06 5.22 11.57
CA LYS A 27 17.23 4.16 10.56
C LYS A 27 16.20 3.04 10.71
N ALA A 28 15.95 2.61 11.95
CA ALA A 28 14.94 1.58 12.25
C ALA A 28 13.52 2.04 11.87
N GLY A 29 13.19 3.31 12.12
CA GLY A 29 11.90 3.87 11.73
C GLY A 29 11.70 3.91 10.21
N LYS A 30 12.71 4.32 9.45
CA LYS A 30 12.68 4.28 7.97
C LYS A 30 12.49 2.85 7.46
N GLU A 31 13.28 1.90 7.98
CA GLU A 31 13.16 0.47 7.61
C GLU A 31 11.75 -0.08 7.95
N MET A 32 11.17 0.31 9.09
CA MET A 32 9.82 -0.07 9.46
C MET A 32 8.77 0.50 8.50
N GLN A 33 8.88 1.78 8.13
CA GLN A 33 7.96 2.41 7.16
C GLN A 33 8.01 1.71 5.80
N SER A 34 9.20 1.40 5.29
CA SER A 34 9.35 0.60 4.06
C SER A 34 8.69 -0.77 4.19
N TYR A 35 8.86 -1.43 5.34
CA TYR A 35 8.28 -2.74 5.59
C TYR A 35 6.75 -2.73 5.68
N ILE A 36 6.17 -1.72 6.33
CA ILE A 36 4.72 -1.48 6.35
C ILE A 36 4.20 -1.39 4.92
N GLY A 37 4.89 -0.66 4.04
CA GLY A 37 4.51 -0.57 2.62
C GLY A 37 4.54 -1.91 1.89
N VAL A 38 5.54 -2.76 2.15
CA VAL A 38 5.59 -4.12 1.59
C VAL A 38 4.40 -4.96 2.06
N LEU A 39 4.09 -4.93 3.36
CA LEU A 39 2.97 -5.69 3.91
C LEU A 39 1.63 -5.18 3.39
N ALA A 40 1.44 -3.86 3.33
CA ALA A 40 0.22 -3.24 2.81
C ALA A 40 -0.06 -3.66 1.36
N ARG A 41 0.97 -3.70 0.50
CA ARG A 41 0.85 -4.14 -0.89
C ARG A 41 0.54 -5.63 -1.04
N LYS A 42 1.16 -6.47 -0.20
CA LYS A 42 1.04 -7.93 -0.30
C LYS A 42 -0.15 -8.53 0.43
N LYS A 43 -0.70 -7.85 1.43
CA LYS A 43 -1.75 -8.40 2.32
C LYS A 43 -3.12 -7.79 2.07
N VAL A 44 -3.22 -6.73 1.28
CA VAL A 44 -4.48 -6.04 1.01
C VAL A 44 -4.69 -5.94 -0.49
N ALA A 45 -5.72 -6.62 -0.98
CA ALA A 45 -6.08 -6.64 -2.39
C ALA A 45 -6.43 -5.23 -2.88
N ILE A 46 -5.97 -4.88 -4.08
CA ILE A 46 -6.21 -3.58 -4.71
C ILE A 46 -7.66 -3.38 -5.16
N SER A 47 -8.41 -4.48 -5.31
CA SER A 47 -9.84 -4.53 -5.62
C SER A 47 -10.72 -3.95 -4.52
N ASN A 48 -10.23 -3.87 -3.26
CA ASN A 48 -10.97 -3.18 -2.20
C ASN A 48 -11.17 -1.69 -2.59
N PRO A 49 -12.39 -1.14 -2.52
CA PRO A 49 -12.64 0.25 -2.90
C PRO A 49 -11.86 1.24 -2.02
N THR A 50 -12.07 1.16 -0.71
CA THR A 50 -11.44 2.03 0.29
C THR A 50 -10.72 1.23 1.38
N TRP A 51 -9.88 1.92 2.17
CA TRP A 51 -9.20 1.31 3.31
C TRP A 51 -10.18 0.87 4.42
N ASN A 52 -11.35 1.50 4.51
CA ASN A 52 -12.34 1.17 5.52
C ASN A 52 -12.99 -0.18 5.21
N ASP A 53 -13.18 -0.50 3.94
CA ASP A 53 -13.77 -1.77 3.45
C ASP A 53 -12.84 -2.98 3.64
N VAL A 54 -11.53 -2.74 3.85
CA VAL A 54 -10.57 -3.81 4.11
C VAL A 54 -10.89 -4.49 5.43
N LEU A 55 -11.18 -5.79 5.37
CA LEU A 55 -11.47 -6.62 6.54
C LEU A 55 -10.39 -6.49 7.61
N MET A 56 -10.83 -6.46 8.88
CA MET A 56 -9.95 -6.30 10.03
C MET A 56 -8.90 -7.41 10.12
N GLU A 57 -9.21 -8.61 9.63
CA GLU A 57 -8.25 -9.71 9.54
C GLU A 57 -7.00 -9.35 8.71
N HIS A 58 -7.18 -8.72 7.54
CA HIS A 58 -6.06 -8.29 6.70
C HIS A 58 -5.25 -7.17 7.36
N LYS A 59 -5.92 -6.22 8.01
CA LYS A 59 -5.28 -5.17 8.82
C LYS A 59 -4.46 -5.78 9.97
N ASN A 60 -5.00 -6.77 10.65
CA ASN A 60 -4.32 -7.51 11.71
C ASN A 60 -3.10 -8.28 11.18
N LYS A 61 -3.18 -8.92 10.01
CA LYS A 61 -2.03 -9.58 9.37
C LYS A 61 -0.87 -8.61 9.11
N ILE A 62 -1.15 -7.35 8.76
CA ILE A 62 -0.10 -6.32 8.65
C ILE A 62 0.50 -6.03 10.02
N TRP A 63 -0.32 -5.76 11.03
CA TRP A 63 0.13 -5.47 12.40
C TRP A 63 1.02 -6.59 12.97
N GLU A 64 0.57 -7.84 12.90
CA GLU A 64 1.34 -9.01 13.32
C GLU A 64 2.64 -9.14 12.53
N GLY A 65 2.57 -8.91 11.22
CA GLY A 65 3.74 -8.88 10.34
C GLY A 65 4.81 -7.89 10.82
N VAL A 66 4.42 -6.69 11.23
CA VAL A 66 5.34 -5.65 11.72
C VAL A 66 5.90 -6.03 13.11
N LYS A 67 5.06 -6.48 14.05
CA LYS A 67 5.49 -6.93 15.40
C LYS A 67 6.53 -8.05 15.39
N LEU A 68 6.53 -8.88 14.35
CA LEU A 68 7.54 -9.93 14.18
C LEU A 68 8.93 -9.38 13.83
N ALA A 69 9.02 -8.18 13.23
CA ALA A 69 10.28 -7.58 12.82
C ALA A 69 10.74 -6.44 13.75
N PHE A 70 9.81 -5.79 14.46
CA PHE A 70 10.07 -4.60 15.25
C PHE A 70 9.49 -4.74 16.66
N LEU A 71 10.20 -4.20 17.65
CA LEU A 71 9.73 -4.16 19.03
C LEU A 71 8.73 -3.01 19.16
N LEU A 72 7.43 -3.35 19.17
CA LEU A 72 6.33 -2.40 19.24
C LEU A 72 5.37 -2.77 20.37
N ARG A 73 4.90 -1.74 21.08
CA ARG A 73 3.79 -1.86 22.03
C ARG A 73 2.42 -1.74 21.33
N PRO A 74 1.34 -2.30 21.90
CA PRO A 74 -0.02 -2.25 21.34
C PRO A 74 -0.50 -0.85 20.92
N GLU A 75 -0.12 0.19 21.66
CA GLU A 75 -0.50 1.58 21.36
C GLU A 75 -0.07 2.05 19.96
N HIS A 76 1.02 1.48 19.43
CA HIS A 76 1.53 1.82 18.09
C HIS A 76 0.71 1.21 16.95
N LYS A 77 -0.23 0.29 17.24
CA LYS A 77 -1.04 -0.39 16.21
C LYS A 77 -1.79 0.59 15.34
N ARG A 78 -2.39 1.62 15.94
CA ARG A 78 -3.14 2.65 15.21
C ARG A 78 -2.24 3.36 14.18
N MET A 79 -1.04 3.79 14.58
CA MET A 79 -0.08 4.44 13.69
C MET A 79 0.33 3.53 12.54
N VAL A 80 0.62 2.26 12.83
CA VAL A 80 0.98 1.26 11.80
C VAL A 80 -0.13 1.10 10.76
N LEU A 81 -1.39 0.98 11.20
CA LEU A 81 -2.53 0.82 10.28
C LEU A 81 -2.83 2.08 9.47
N ILE A 82 -2.67 3.27 10.06
CA ILE A 82 -2.80 4.55 9.33
C ILE A 82 -1.73 4.64 8.24
N SER A 83 -0.47 4.33 8.57
CA SER A 83 0.63 4.32 7.61
C SER A 83 0.41 3.28 6.51
N ALA A 84 -0.03 2.07 6.87
CA ALA A 84 -0.34 1.02 5.90
C ALA A 84 -1.43 1.46 4.91
N GLY A 85 -2.52 2.04 5.41
CA GLY A 85 -3.60 2.55 4.57
C GLY A 85 -3.16 3.65 3.63
N ARG A 86 -2.31 4.57 4.09
CA ARG A 86 -1.70 5.60 3.22
C ARG A 86 -0.85 4.99 2.12
N LYS A 87 0.06 4.08 2.46
CA LYS A 87 0.96 3.43 1.48
C LYS A 87 0.22 2.55 0.48
N TRP A 88 -0.85 1.90 0.91
CA TRP A 88 -1.73 1.14 0.03
C TRP A 88 -2.46 2.05 -0.98
N ARG A 89 -2.98 3.21 -0.55
CA ARG A 89 -3.56 4.20 -1.47
C ARG A 89 -2.52 4.77 -2.45
N GLU A 90 -1.32 5.08 -1.96
CA GLU A 90 -0.20 5.53 -2.80
C GLU A 90 0.16 4.47 -3.86
N PHE A 91 0.14 3.18 -3.48
CA PHE A 91 0.36 2.08 -4.41
C PHE A 91 -0.75 1.97 -5.46
N LYS A 92 -2.03 2.05 -5.08
CA LYS A 92 -3.14 2.09 -6.06
C LYS A 92 -2.96 3.26 -7.03
N SER A 93 -2.59 4.45 -6.52
CA SER A 93 -2.32 5.61 -7.37
C SER A 93 -1.15 5.38 -8.34
N HIS A 94 -0.09 4.72 -7.88
CA HIS A 94 1.05 4.36 -8.72
C HIS A 94 0.63 3.41 -9.84
N LEU A 95 -0.10 2.34 -9.52
CA LEU A 95 -0.62 1.40 -10.52
C LEU A 95 -1.47 2.10 -11.57
N THR A 96 -2.42 2.94 -11.14
CA THR A 96 -3.29 3.69 -12.05
C THR A 96 -2.49 4.61 -12.97
N THR A 97 -1.57 5.41 -12.43
CA THR A 97 -0.84 6.42 -13.22
C THR A 97 0.26 5.87 -14.11
N ARG A 98 0.83 4.69 -13.77
CA ARG A 98 1.94 4.10 -14.52
C ARG A 98 1.52 2.98 -15.46
N TYR A 99 0.50 2.21 -15.10
CA TYR A 99 0.16 0.96 -15.80
C TYR A 99 -1.24 0.96 -16.40
N ILE A 100 -2.15 1.87 -16.01
CA ILE A 100 -3.53 1.88 -16.52
C ILE A 100 -3.76 3.08 -17.43
N LEU A 101 -3.70 4.30 -16.88
CA LEU A 101 -4.06 5.51 -17.63
C LEU A 101 -3.21 5.77 -18.89
N PRO A 102 -1.89 5.49 -18.91
CA PRO A 102 -1.10 5.65 -20.13
C PRO A 102 -1.54 4.73 -21.29
N TYR A 103 -2.21 3.62 -20.99
CA TYR A 103 -2.59 2.57 -21.94
C TYR A 103 -4.10 2.38 -22.03
N ARG A 104 -4.89 3.37 -21.59
CA ARG A 104 -6.37 3.30 -21.58
C ARG A 104 -6.97 2.98 -22.96
N ASP A 105 -6.31 3.42 -24.02
CA ASP A 105 -6.73 3.27 -25.42
C ASP A 105 -6.19 1.96 -26.04
N ASN A 106 -5.36 1.21 -25.31
CA ASN A 106 -4.73 -0.05 -25.72
C ASN A 106 -5.04 -1.18 -24.71
N PRO A 107 -6.22 -1.82 -24.79
CA PRO A 107 -6.68 -2.80 -23.80
C PRO A 107 -5.74 -3.99 -23.58
N GLU A 108 -5.07 -4.46 -24.64
CA GLU A 108 -4.12 -5.58 -24.59
C GLU A 108 -2.95 -5.33 -23.62
N MET A 109 -2.52 -4.07 -23.47
CA MET A 109 -1.43 -3.68 -22.59
C MET A 109 -1.81 -3.63 -21.10
N ILE A 110 -3.12 -3.69 -20.78
CA ILE A 110 -3.64 -3.57 -19.42
C ILE A 110 -4.43 -4.80 -18.96
N GLU A 111 -4.62 -5.78 -19.84
CA GLU A 111 -5.36 -7.01 -19.54
C GLU A 111 -4.67 -7.82 -18.44
N SER A 112 -3.35 -7.98 -18.53
CA SER A 112 -2.57 -8.71 -17.54
C SER A 112 -2.00 -7.80 -16.46
N ARG A 113 -1.89 -8.34 -15.24
CA ARG A 113 -1.18 -7.66 -14.14
C ARG A 113 0.28 -7.37 -14.54
N PRO A 114 0.89 -6.29 -14.03
CA PRO A 114 2.30 -6.01 -14.30
C PRO A 114 3.23 -7.10 -13.77
N GLU A 115 4.28 -7.44 -14.53
CA GLU A 115 5.29 -8.44 -14.16
C GLU A 115 6.03 -8.10 -12.86
N ASP A 116 6.23 -6.82 -12.55
CA ASP A 116 6.83 -6.37 -11.29
C ASP A 116 5.97 -6.71 -10.05
N TYR A 117 4.68 -7.02 -10.26
CA TYR A 117 3.67 -7.18 -9.22
C TYR A 117 2.88 -8.49 -9.34
N LEU A 118 3.55 -9.61 -9.64
CA LEU A 118 2.93 -10.95 -9.70
C LEU A 118 2.18 -11.40 -8.44
N PHE A 119 2.39 -10.75 -7.30
CA PHE A 119 1.64 -11.03 -6.07
C PHE A 119 0.20 -10.50 -6.11
N ILE A 120 -0.14 -9.63 -7.06
CA ILE A 120 -1.52 -9.19 -7.30
C ILE A 120 -2.25 -10.33 -8.01
N ASN A 121 -3.40 -10.77 -7.52
CA ASN A 121 -4.19 -11.77 -8.25
C ASN A 121 -4.74 -11.15 -9.55
N GLN A 122 -4.74 -11.92 -10.64
CA GLN A 122 -5.27 -11.48 -11.93
C GLN A 122 -6.73 -10.99 -11.84
N ARG A 123 -7.59 -11.66 -11.08
CA ARG A 123 -8.97 -11.22 -10.82
C ARG A 123 -9.04 -9.89 -10.07
N ASP A 124 -8.16 -9.67 -9.09
CA ASP A 124 -8.10 -8.39 -8.38
C ASP A 124 -7.62 -7.27 -9.28
N TRP A 125 -6.71 -7.58 -10.22
CA TRP A 125 -6.25 -6.65 -11.24
C TRP A 125 -7.37 -6.25 -12.19
N GLU A 126 -8.12 -7.21 -12.75
CA GLU A 126 -9.25 -6.95 -13.65
C GLU A 126 -10.33 -6.07 -12.99
N ILE A 127 -10.73 -6.40 -11.77
CA ILE A 127 -11.70 -5.59 -11.00
C ILE A 127 -11.16 -4.17 -10.82
N PHE A 128 -9.88 -4.05 -10.50
CA PHE A 128 -9.24 -2.76 -10.29
C PHE A 128 -9.11 -1.95 -11.59
N VAL A 129 -8.76 -2.55 -12.72
CA VAL A 129 -8.70 -1.88 -14.03
C VAL A 129 -10.08 -1.37 -14.42
N LYS A 130 -11.12 -2.19 -14.30
CA LYS A 130 -12.50 -1.80 -14.59
C LYS A 130 -12.95 -0.60 -13.75
N ASP A 131 -12.64 -0.60 -12.45
CA ASP A 131 -12.92 0.54 -11.56
C ASP A 131 -12.17 1.80 -12.01
N ARG A 132 -10.90 1.68 -12.38
CA ARG A 132 -10.05 2.82 -12.77
C ARG A 132 -10.32 3.38 -14.16
N LEU A 133 -11.00 2.63 -15.02
CA LEU A 133 -11.48 3.11 -16.32
C LEU A 133 -12.94 3.58 -16.27
N SER A 134 -13.61 3.47 -15.13
CA SER A 134 -14.98 3.97 -15.00
C SER A 134 -15.03 5.50 -15.12
N ASP A 135 -16.10 6.01 -15.74
CA ASP A 135 -16.30 7.46 -15.91
C ASP A 135 -16.28 8.20 -14.56
N THR A 136 -16.92 7.61 -13.54
CA THR A 136 -16.96 8.18 -12.18
C THR A 136 -15.57 8.37 -11.60
N PHE A 137 -14.67 7.40 -11.79
CA PHE A 137 -13.29 7.51 -11.36
C PHE A 137 -12.52 8.56 -12.17
N LEU A 138 -12.65 8.54 -13.50
CA LEU A 138 -11.92 9.44 -14.40
C LEU A 138 -12.29 10.90 -14.16
N GLU A 139 -13.58 11.21 -13.98
CA GLU A 139 -14.04 12.55 -13.62
C GLU A 139 -13.44 13.02 -12.29
N LEU A 140 -13.47 12.16 -11.27
CA LEU A 140 -12.91 12.48 -9.96
C LEU A 140 -11.38 12.68 -10.04
N HIS A 141 -10.69 11.86 -10.83
CA HIS A 141 -9.27 11.94 -11.07
C HIS A 141 -8.90 13.29 -11.70
N GLU A 142 -9.60 13.71 -12.76
CA GLU A 142 -9.35 15.00 -13.42
C GLU A 142 -9.71 16.19 -12.52
N LYS A 143 -10.81 16.13 -11.76
CA LYS A 143 -11.15 17.16 -10.75
C LYS A 143 -10.02 17.33 -9.72
N GLN A 144 -9.47 16.23 -9.21
CA GLN A 144 -8.36 16.27 -8.26
C GLN A 144 -7.04 16.77 -8.88
N LYS A 145 -6.78 16.40 -10.14
CA LYS A 145 -5.61 16.84 -10.90
C LYS A 145 -5.64 18.35 -11.17
N LYS A 146 -6.79 18.91 -11.55
CA LYS A 146 -7.00 20.37 -11.70
C LYS A 146 -6.72 21.12 -10.40
N LYS A 147 -7.29 20.65 -9.27
CA LYS A 147 -7.04 21.22 -7.93
C LYS A 147 -5.55 21.24 -7.56
N LYS A 148 -4.81 20.16 -7.84
CA LYS A 148 -3.37 20.09 -7.56
C LYS A 148 -2.54 21.04 -8.42
N LYS A 149 -2.96 21.31 -9.66
CA LYS A 149 -2.29 22.25 -10.56
C LYS A 149 -2.70 23.71 -10.34
N GLY A 150 -3.63 23.99 -9.43
CA GLY A 150 -4.13 25.34 -9.17
C GLY A 150 -4.99 25.92 -10.30
N LEU A 151 -5.35 25.13 -11.31
CA LEU A 151 -6.30 25.53 -12.34
C LEU A 151 -7.71 25.44 -11.73
N LYS A 152 -8.27 26.60 -11.34
CA LYS A 152 -9.69 26.78 -11.06
C LYS A 152 -10.47 26.73 -12.37
#